data_AF-A0A0H5NCP5-F1
#
_entry.id   AF-A0A0H5NCP5-F1
#
_cell.length_a   1.000
_cell.length_b   1.000
_cell.length_c   1.000
_cell.angle_alpha   90.00
_cell.angle_beta   90.00
_cell.angle_gamma   90.00
#
_symmetry.space_group_name_H-M   'P 1'
#
loop_
_entity.id
_entity.type
_entity.pdbx_description
1 polymer ?
#
loop_
_entity_poly.entity_id
_entity_poly.type
_entity_poly.pdbx_seq_one_letter_code
_entity_poly.pdbx_strand_id
1 'polypeptide(L)'
;MIVELGVAALGSGALGAVVTGVVERKRRAAEVERTAAEAESTRAEAERTQAEAENVRAEAERTVAEAYRRLVDEMQEERASLRAEMAEERRMLREELRASHADNQALRTEIAALRDQLTAVNSKLAAVKEDLQRVLRGEAPLGDWTN
;
A
#
# COMPACT_ATOMS: atom_id res chain seq x y z
N MET A 1 -53.02 -98.69 -28.98
CA MET A 1 -52.83 -97.28 -28.60
C MET A 1 -51.52 -97.16 -27.83
N ILE A 2 -50.38 -97.35 -28.51
CA ILE A 2 -49.02 -97.09 -28.00
C ILE A 2 -48.15 -96.84 -29.23
N VAL A 3 -47.74 -95.59 -29.45
CA VAL A 3 -46.49 -95.27 -30.16
C VAL A 3 -45.93 -94.01 -29.50
N GLU A 4 -45.29 -94.20 -28.35
CA GLU A 4 -44.08 -93.42 -28.06
C GLU A 4 -43.03 -93.88 -29.07
N LEU A 5 -42.44 -92.97 -29.84
CA LEU A 5 -41.07 -93.13 -30.36
C LEU A 5 -40.60 -91.86 -31.05
N GLY A 6 -39.68 -91.17 -30.36
CA GLY A 6 -38.47 -90.62 -30.95
C GLY A 6 -38.62 -89.54 -32.02
N VAL A 7 -38.71 -88.28 -31.59
CA VAL A 7 -38.02 -87.22 -32.35
C VAL A 7 -36.54 -87.36 -32.05
N ALA A 8 -35.86 -87.93 -33.03
CA ALA A 8 -34.48 -88.35 -33.01
C ALA A 8 -33.50 -87.20 -32.74
N ALA A 9 -32.60 -87.45 -31.79
CA ALA A 9 -31.27 -86.90 -31.78
C ALA A 9 -30.57 -87.20 -33.11
N LEU A 10 -30.01 -86.18 -33.78
CA LEU A 10 -28.82 -86.22 -34.66
C LEU A 10 -28.69 -84.90 -35.44
N GLY A 11 -27.67 -84.10 -35.09
CA GLY A 11 -27.25 -82.90 -35.84
C GLY A 11 -26.85 -81.67 -35.00
N SER A 12 -26.89 -81.74 -33.67
CA SER A 12 -26.91 -80.55 -32.79
C SER A 12 -25.59 -80.17 -32.10
N GLY A 13 -24.58 -81.06 -32.05
CA GLY A 13 -23.37 -80.84 -31.23
C GLY A 13 -22.40 -79.77 -31.73
N ALA A 14 -22.10 -79.75 -33.03
CA ALA A 14 -21.15 -78.78 -33.61
C ALA A 14 -21.81 -77.43 -33.94
N LEU A 15 -23.03 -77.45 -34.51
CA LEU A 15 -23.79 -76.24 -34.82
C LEU A 15 -24.24 -75.50 -33.55
N GLY A 16 -24.65 -76.23 -32.50
CA GLY A 16 -24.95 -75.65 -31.19
C GLY A 16 -23.74 -74.92 -30.61
N ALA A 17 -22.57 -75.56 -30.56
CA ALA A 17 -21.34 -74.97 -30.05
C ALA A 17 -20.87 -73.73 -30.85
N VAL A 18 -21.02 -73.74 -32.18
CA VAL A 18 -20.68 -72.59 -33.04
C VAL A 18 -21.61 -71.41 -32.75
N VAL A 19 -22.92 -71.65 -32.63
CA VAL A 19 -23.90 -70.60 -32.31
C VAL A 19 -23.64 -70.02 -30.91
N THR A 20 -23.40 -70.86 -29.90
CA THR A 20 -23.07 -70.40 -28.54
C THR A 20 -21.77 -69.58 -28.53
N GLY A 21 -20.73 -70.03 -29.24
CA GLY A 21 -19.46 -69.32 -29.34
C GLY A 21 -19.54 -67.99 -30.11
N VAL A 22 -20.52 -67.81 -31.00
CA VAL A 22 -20.80 -66.51 -31.65
C VAL A 22 -21.53 -65.57 -30.71
N VAL A 23 -22.48 -66.07 -29.91
CA VAL A 23 -23.21 -65.28 -28.92
C VAL A 23 -22.27 -64.77 -27.82
N GLU A 24 -21.36 -65.60 -27.31
CA GLU A 24 -20.38 -65.17 -26.32
C GLU A 24 -19.40 -64.13 -26.86
N ARG A 25 -18.97 -64.27 -28.12
CA ARG A 25 -18.12 -63.26 -28.78
C ARG A 25 -18.83 -61.92 -28.95
N LYS A 26 -20.11 -61.92 -29.33
CA LYS A 26 -20.91 -60.69 -29.37
C LYS A 26 -21.08 -60.07 -27.98
N ARG A 27 -21.31 -60.89 -26.95
CA ARG A 27 -21.43 -60.41 -25.58
C ARG A 27 -20.13 -59.77 -25.07
N ARG A 28 -18.98 -60.41 -25.31
CA ARG A 28 -17.67 -59.85 -24.96
C ARG A 28 -17.35 -58.59 -25.76
N ALA A 29 -17.70 -58.54 -27.05
CA ALA A 29 -17.52 -57.32 -27.85
C ALA A 29 -18.35 -56.15 -27.31
N ALA A 30 -19.60 -56.40 -26.91
CA ALA A 30 -20.46 -55.38 -26.29
C ALA A 30 -19.97 -54.95 -24.90
N GLU A 31 -19.38 -55.86 -24.11
CA GLU A 31 -18.74 -55.50 -22.83
C GLU A 31 -17.49 -54.64 -23.05
N VAL A 32 -16.65 -54.98 -24.02
CA VAL A 32 -15.47 -54.15 -24.38
C VAL A 32 -15.90 -52.76 -24.83
N GLU A 33 -16.92 -52.65 -25.68
CA GLU A 33 -17.46 -51.37 -26.15
C GLU A 33 -18.01 -50.51 -25.00
N ARG A 34 -18.71 -51.13 -24.04
CA ARG A 34 -19.16 -50.43 -22.82
C ARG A 34 -18.00 -49.94 -21.97
N THR A 35 -16.99 -50.77 -21.73
CA THR A 35 -15.82 -50.36 -20.95
C THR A 35 -15.02 -49.26 -21.65
N ALA A 36 -14.95 -49.28 -22.99
CA ALA A 36 -14.32 -48.25 -23.77
C ALA A 36 -15.08 -46.91 -23.67
N ALA A 37 -16.41 -46.95 -23.76
CA ALA A 37 -17.26 -45.76 -23.59
C ALA A 37 -17.18 -45.19 -22.16
N GLU A 38 -17.13 -46.03 -21.13
CA GLU A 38 -16.93 -45.61 -19.74
C GLU A 38 -15.54 -45.00 -19.52
N ALA A 39 -14.49 -45.58 -20.13
CA ALA A 39 -13.15 -45.01 -20.09
C ALA A 39 -13.05 -43.66 -20.81
N GLU A 40 -13.75 -43.48 -21.93
CA GLU A 40 -13.82 -42.21 -22.65
C GLU A 40 -14.60 -41.15 -21.86
N SER A 41 -15.73 -41.52 -21.25
CA SER A 41 -16.51 -40.62 -20.38
C SER A 41 -15.71 -40.14 -19.17
N THR A 42 -15.03 -41.05 -18.47
CA THR A 42 -14.19 -40.71 -17.31
C THR A 42 -13.00 -39.84 -17.71
N ARG A 43 -12.41 -40.08 -18.88
CA ARG A 43 -11.35 -39.21 -19.42
C ARG A 43 -11.86 -37.81 -19.73
N ALA A 44 -13.03 -37.69 -20.35
CA ALA A 44 -13.64 -36.39 -20.64
C ALA A 44 -13.97 -35.61 -19.36
N GLU A 45 -14.42 -36.28 -18.31
CA GLU A 45 -14.63 -35.66 -16.99
C GLU A 45 -13.32 -35.23 -16.34
N ALA A 46 -12.25 -36.03 -16.43
CA ALA A 46 -10.93 -35.66 -15.96
C ALA A 46 -10.37 -34.42 -16.69
N GLU A 47 -10.54 -34.34 -18.01
CA GLU A 47 -10.11 -33.19 -18.80
C GLU A 47 -10.91 -31.92 -18.44
N ARG A 48 -12.22 -32.04 -18.19
CA ARG A 48 -13.06 -30.91 -17.72
C ARG A 48 -12.64 -30.41 -16.35
N THR A 49 -12.46 -31.31 -15.39
CA THR A 49 -12.05 -30.95 -14.03
C THR A 49 -10.65 -30.34 -14.00
N GLN A 50 -9.74 -30.82 -14.86
CA GLN A 50 -8.43 -30.19 -15.03
C GLN A 50 -8.56 -28.76 -15.58
N ALA A 51 -9.36 -28.54 -16.61
CA ALA A 51 -9.57 -27.21 -17.18
C ALA A 51 -10.22 -26.24 -16.18
N GLU A 52 -11.17 -26.71 -15.37
CA GLU A 52 -11.77 -25.92 -14.29
C GLU A 52 -10.72 -25.56 -13.22
N ALA A 53 -9.87 -26.50 -12.82
CA ALA A 53 -8.80 -26.24 -11.86
C ALA A 53 -7.78 -25.21 -12.38
N GLU A 54 -7.42 -25.27 -13.66
CA GLU A 54 -6.53 -24.30 -14.31
C GLU A 54 -7.16 -22.90 -14.37
N ASN A 55 -8.47 -22.81 -14.68
CA ASN A 55 -9.19 -21.54 -14.68
C ASN A 55 -9.26 -20.92 -13.27
N VAL A 56 -9.64 -21.71 -12.26
CA VAL A 56 -9.67 -21.24 -10.86
C VAL A 56 -8.30 -20.76 -10.41
N ARG A 57 -7.23 -21.49 -10.78
CA ARG A 57 -5.86 -21.07 -10.48
C ARG A 57 -5.51 -19.74 -11.16
N ALA A 58 -5.85 -19.57 -12.43
CA ALA A 58 -5.58 -18.33 -13.15
C ALA A 58 -6.35 -17.13 -12.55
N GLU A 59 -7.59 -17.33 -12.12
CA GLU A 59 -8.37 -16.31 -11.40
C GLU A 59 -7.76 -15.97 -10.04
N ALA A 60 -7.30 -16.97 -9.28
CA ALA A 60 -6.59 -16.75 -8.03
C ALA A 60 -5.31 -15.93 -8.23
N GLU A 61 -4.52 -16.24 -9.27
CA GLU A 61 -3.30 -15.50 -9.59
C GLU A 61 -3.60 -14.04 -9.99
N ARG A 62 -4.67 -13.80 -10.76
CA ARG A 62 -5.11 -12.44 -11.13
C ARG A 62 -5.56 -11.63 -9.92
N THR A 63 -6.40 -12.22 -9.07
CA THR A 63 -6.93 -11.52 -7.87
C THR A 63 -5.82 -11.15 -6.91
N VAL A 64 -4.83 -12.04 -6.73
CA VAL A 64 -3.62 -11.75 -5.94
C VAL A 64 -2.79 -10.63 -6.58
N ALA A 65 -2.56 -10.67 -7.89
CA ALA A 65 -1.80 -9.62 -8.57
C ALA A 65 -2.49 -8.24 -8.49
N GLU A 66 -3.81 -8.19 -8.60
CA GLU A 66 -4.59 -6.96 -8.43
C GLU A 66 -4.54 -6.44 -7.00
N ALA A 67 -4.66 -7.32 -6.00
CA ALA A 67 -4.53 -6.94 -4.60
C ALA A 67 -3.15 -6.36 -4.28
N TYR A 68 -2.08 -7.00 -4.78
CA TYR A 68 -0.73 -6.46 -4.65
C TYR A 68 -0.56 -5.10 -5.32
N ARG A 69 -1.11 -4.92 -6.52
CA ARG A 69 -1.03 -3.64 -7.23
C ARG A 69 -1.72 -2.53 -6.44
N ARG A 70 -2.96 -2.76 -5.97
CA ARG A 70 -3.69 -1.80 -5.13
C ARG A 70 -2.93 -1.44 -3.86
N LEU A 71 -2.41 -2.45 -3.15
CA LEU A 71 -1.62 -2.21 -1.93
C LEU A 71 -0.39 -1.34 -2.23
N VAL A 72 0.31 -1.61 -3.33
CA VAL A 72 1.49 -0.82 -3.72
C VAL A 72 1.09 0.62 -4.06
N ASP A 73 -0.03 0.82 -4.78
CA ASP A 73 -0.52 2.15 -5.14
C ASP A 73 -0.92 2.94 -3.88
N GLU A 74 -1.70 2.34 -2.97
CA GLU A 74 -2.08 2.95 -1.68
C GLU A 74 -0.85 3.33 -0.84
N MET A 75 0.14 2.44 -0.74
CA MET A 75 1.39 2.73 -0.04
C MET A 75 2.20 3.85 -0.71
N GLN A 76 2.15 3.98 -2.03
CA GLN A 76 2.83 5.07 -2.74
C GLN A 76 2.14 6.41 -2.49
N GLU A 77 0.82 6.44 -2.49
CA GLU A 77 0.02 7.62 -2.16
C GLU A 77 0.27 8.07 -0.71
N GLU A 78 0.21 7.15 0.25
CA GLU A 78 0.48 7.46 1.66
C GLU A 78 1.92 8.00 1.84
N ARG A 79 2.91 7.36 1.20
CA ARG A 79 4.30 7.85 1.21
C ARG A 79 4.47 9.19 0.51
N ALA A 80 3.61 9.55 -0.46
CA ALA A 80 3.64 10.86 -1.10
C ALA A 80 3.04 11.92 -0.16
N SER A 81 1.90 11.62 0.48
CA SER A 81 1.25 12.52 1.45
C SER A 81 2.20 12.82 2.62
N LEU A 82 2.75 11.79 3.24
CA LEU A 82 3.68 11.94 4.37
C LEU A 82 4.90 12.79 3.99
N ARG A 83 5.44 12.61 2.78
CA ARG A 83 6.57 13.44 2.32
C ARG A 83 6.16 14.90 2.11
N ALA A 84 4.97 15.16 1.58
CA ALA A 84 4.46 16.51 1.38
C ALA A 84 4.23 17.21 2.72
N GLU A 85 3.59 16.53 3.68
CA GLU A 85 3.37 17.03 5.04
C GLU A 85 4.70 17.35 5.74
N MET A 86 5.65 16.42 5.72
CA MET A 86 6.98 16.63 6.30
C MET A 86 7.75 17.78 5.62
N ALA A 87 7.58 17.96 4.31
CA ALA A 87 8.21 19.07 3.60
C ALA A 87 7.61 20.42 4.03
N GLU A 88 6.29 20.46 4.21
CA GLU A 88 5.56 21.65 4.63
C GLU A 88 5.86 22.03 6.08
N GLU A 89 5.86 21.07 7.00
CA GLU A 89 6.24 21.31 8.40
C GLU A 89 7.68 21.84 8.49
N ARG A 90 8.61 21.23 7.73
CA ARG A 90 10.00 21.74 7.64
C ARG A 90 10.09 23.11 7.00
N ARG A 91 9.14 23.53 6.17
CA ARG A 91 9.10 24.88 5.60
C ARG A 91 8.65 25.87 6.67
N MET A 92 7.54 25.59 7.33
CA MET A 92 6.98 26.39 8.41
C MET A 92 7.99 26.62 9.55
N LEU A 93 8.62 25.56 10.06
CA LEU A 93 9.60 25.67 11.13
C LEU A 93 10.81 26.54 10.73
N ARG A 94 11.22 26.50 9.46
CA ARG A 94 12.31 27.37 8.98
C ARG A 94 11.88 28.82 8.84
N GLU A 95 10.64 29.07 8.44
CA GLU A 95 10.10 30.43 8.36
C GLU A 95 9.96 31.05 9.76
N GLU A 96 9.44 30.29 10.71
CA GLU A 96 9.34 30.72 12.12
C GLU A 96 10.71 30.99 12.73
N LEU A 97 11.68 30.09 12.53
CA LEU A 97 13.05 30.30 13.02
C LEU A 97 13.70 31.54 12.41
N ARG A 98 13.45 31.81 11.12
CA ARG A 98 13.95 33.02 10.45
C ARG A 98 13.31 34.27 11.02
N ALA A 99 11.99 34.28 11.21
CA ALA A 99 11.27 35.39 11.80
C ALA A 99 11.79 35.69 13.22
N SER A 100 11.91 34.66 14.06
CA SER A 100 12.45 34.80 15.41
C SER A 100 13.89 35.34 15.42
N HIS A 101 14.73 34.92 14.47
CA HIS A 101 16.07 35.48 14.34
C HIS A 101 16.07 36.96 13.91
N ALA A 102 15.18 37.35 12.99
CA ALA A 102 15.04 38.74 12.58
C ALA A 102 14.58 39.61 13.76
N ASP A 103 13.57 39.16 14.50
CA ASP A 103 13.07 39.86 15.69
C ASP A 103 14.14 39.99 16.77
N ASN A 104 14.92 38.93 17.02
CA ASN A 104 16.05 38.98 17.95
C ASN A 104 17.13 39.99 17.51
N GLN A 105 17.39 40.11 16.22
CA GLN A 105 18.32 41.12 15.70
C GLN A 105 17.77 42.53 15.91
N ALA A 106 16.49 42.76 15.59
CA ALA A 106 15.82 44.03 15.82
C ALA A 106 15.89 44.44 17.30
N LEU A 107 15.53 43.54 18.22
CA LEU A 107 15.61 43.79 19.66
C LEU A 107 17.03 44.11 20.12
N ARG A 108 18.06 43.42 19.59
CA ARG A 108 19.46 43.75 19.90
C ARG A 108 19.84 45.15 19.43
N THR A 109 19.38 45.57 18.26
CA THR A 109 19.63 46.93 17.76
C THR A 109 18.93 47.98 18.61
N GLU A 110 17.68 47.74 19.02
CA GLU A 110 16.95 48.63 19.93
C GLU A 110 17.63 48.74 21.30
N ILE A 111 18.07 47.61 21.88
CA ILE A 111 18.81 47.62 23.16
C ILE A 111 20.11 48.42 23.05
N ALA A 112 20.83 48.31 21.94
CA ALA A 112 22.03 49.10 21.70
C ALA A 112 21.71 50.60 21.66
N ALA A 113 20.69 50.99 20.87
CA ALA A 113 20.26 52.39 20.78
C ALA A 113 19.80 52.96 22.13
N LEU A 114 19.05 52.17 22.92
CA LEU A 114 18.61 52.57 24.26
C LEU A 114 19.79 52.74 25.22
N ARG A 115 20.84 51.91 25.12
CA ARG A 115 22.07 52.09 25.90
C ARG A 115 22.82 53.36 25.53
N ASP A 116 22.88 53.70 24.25
CA ASP A 116 23.49 54.95 23.78
C ASP A 116 22.71 56.16 24.31
N GLN A 117 21.37 56.10 24.23
CA GLN A 117 20.49 57.12 24.80
C GLN A 117 20.68 57.28 26.31
N LEU A 118 20.75 56.17 27.06
CA LEU A 118 20.98 56.20 28.50
C LEU A 118 22.34 56.83 28.83
N THR A 119 23.37 56.52 28.05
CA THR A 119 24.71 57.12 28.22
C THR A 119 24.67 58.62 27.97
N ALA A 120 23.97 59.07 26.93
CA ALA A 120 23.80 60.49 26.61
C ALA A 120 22.98 61.24 27.67
N VAL A 121 21.94 60.61 28.24
CA VAL A 121 21.18 61.19 29.35
C VAL A 121 22.03 61.29 30.61
N ASN A 122 22.82 60.25 30.92
CA ASN A 122 23.71 60.26 32.08
C ASN A 122 24.80 61.34 31.97
N SER A 123 25.37 61.57 30.77
CA SER A 123 26.34 62.64 30.57
C SER A 123 25.72 64.04 30.72
N LYS A 124 24.50 64.25 30.18
CA LYS A 124 23.74 65.49 30.41
C LYS A 124 23.44 65.73 31.89
N LEU A 125 23.01 64.68 32.60
CA LEU A 125 22.74 64.76 34.04
C LEU A 125 24.00 65.11 34.84
N ALA A 126 25.15 64.53 34.47
CA ALA A 126 26.43 64.85 35.11
C ALA A 126 26.82 66.33 34.90
N ALA A 127 26.68 66.85 33.67
CA ALA A 127 26.95 68.26 33.37
C ALA A 127 26.02 69.20 34.15
N VAL A 128 24.72 68.91 34.17
CA VAL A 128 23.71 69.64 34.96
C VAL A 128 24.08 69.65 36.45
N LYS A 129 24.50 68.50 36.99
CA LYS A 129 24.91 68.38 38.39
C LYS A 129 26.14 69.22 38.70
N GLU A 130 27.14 69.23 37.81
CA GLU A 130 28.33 70.05 37.96
C GLU A 130 28.00 71.55 37.96
N ASP A 131 27.18 71.99 37.01
CA ASP A 131 26.72 73.38 36.94
C ASP A 131 25.97 73.81 38.18
N LEU A 132 25.07 72.97 38.70
CA LEU A 132 24.37 73.25 39.95
C LEU A 132 25.35 73.39 41.12
N GLN A 133 26.36 72.52 41.21
CA GLN A 133 27.39 72.62 42.24
C GLN A 133 28.25 73.88 42.12
N ARG A 134 28.48 74.40 40.90
CA ARG A 134 29.17 75.68 40.68
C ARG A 134 28.33 76.86 41.14
N VAL A 135 27.06 76.91 40.73
CA VAL A 135 26.12 77.97 41.12
C VAL A 135 25.97 78.03 42.64
N LEU A 136 25.85 76.88 43.31
CA LEU A 136 25.78 76.82 44.78
C LEU A 136 27.05 77.33 45.48
N ARG A 137 28.20 77.33 44.80
CA ARG A 137 29.45 77.93 45.28
C ARG A 137 29.60 79.42 44.94
N GLY A 138 28.61 80.01 44.26
CA GLY A 138 28.65 81.39 43.79
C GLY A 138 29.45 81.60 42.49
N GLU A 139 29.83 80.52 41.80
CA GLU A 139 30.47 80.58 40.49
C GLU A 139 29.42 80.64 39.37
N ALA A 140 29.79 81.22 38.22
CA ALA A 140 28.93 81.19 37.03
C ALA A 140 28.80 79.74 36.48
N PRO A 141 27.61 79.35 35.95
CA PRO A 141 27.42 78.05 35.30
C PRO A 141 28.28 77.92 34.04
N LEU A 142 28.61 76.69 33.65
CA LEU A 142 29.35 76.39 32.41
C LEU A 142 28.43 76.41 31.18
N GLY A 143 27.18 75.93 31.34
CA GLY A 143 26.16 76.03 30.31
C GLY A 143 25.49 77.41 30.27
N ASP A 144 24.98 77.79 29.10
CA ASP A 144 23.99 78.87 28.98
C ASP A 144 22.59 78.29 29.19
N TRP A 145 22.01 78.58 30.35
CA TRP A 145 20.69 78.08 30.77
C TRP A 145 19.54 78.96 30.29
N THR A 146 19.82 80.02 29.53
CA THR A 146 18.85 81.08 29.19
C THR A 146 18.25 80.99 27.78
N ASN A 147 18.56 79.93 27.01
CA ASN A 147 17.99 79.67 25.69
C ASN A 147 17.00 78.49 25.68
#